data_AF-A0A8W8I218-F1
#
_entry.id   AF-A0A8W8I218-F1
#
_cell.length_a   1.000
_cell.length_b   1.000
_cell.length_c   1.000
_cell.angle_alpha   90.00
_cell.angle_beta   90.00
_cell.angle_gamma   90.00
#
_symmetry.space_group_name_H-M   'P 1'
#
loop_
_entity.id
_entity.type
_entity.pdbx_description
1 polymer ?
#
loop_
_entity_poly.entity_id
_entity_poly.type
_entity_poly.pdbx_seq_one_letter_code
_entity_poly.pdbx_strand_id
1 'polypeptide(L)'
;MPESGGEVDLLPPSTLTTDILPCRRRLGLRLDFGADDYTCVPKRCKLESMNISISHVSALNKLNASNNNVNAVFTARTMPPQELASRMNKSRTVLVLDCRPFVSYNIAHIQGAVNVNCSDRFNRRRLQQGKASIVDLVASKEGKDMFKKRSSKEIVIYDDHTKDVQSLSSESSMYLVLSSLLREGKDAYILKGSYFSFIHISLLIMISEKNVYIS
;
A
#
# COMPACT_ATOMS: atom_id res chain seq x y z
N MET A 1 -42.84 13.08 -56.52
CA MET A 1 -42.81 12.28 -57.76
C MET A 1 -41.35 12.01 -58.11
N PRO A 2 -40.95 10.75 -58.36
CA PRO A 2 -39.56 10.29 -58.47
C PRO A 2 -39.09 10.15 -59.92
N GLU A 3 -37.78 10.27 -60.20
CA GLU A 3 -37.03 9.63 -61.32
C GLU A 3 -35.55 9.57 -60.86
N SER A 4 -34.84 8.44 -60.71
CA SER A 4 -34.49 7.30 -61.58
C SER A 4 -33.30 7.55 -62.51
N GLY A 5 -32.23 6.74 -62.34
CA GLY A 5 -31.11 6.50 -63.27
C GLY A 5 -29.88 7.38 -63.04
N GLY A 6 -28.64 6.91 -62.83
CA GLY A 6 -28.02 5.61 -63.07
C GLY A 6 -26.90 5.75 -64.10
N GLU A 7 -25.66 6.01 -63.67
CA GLU A 7 -24.46 5.69 -64.43
C GLU A 7 -23.32 5.33 -63.48
N VAL A 8 -22.67 4.21 -63.80
CA VAL A 8 -21.73 3.45 -62.98
C VAL A 8 -20.37 3.52 -63.65
N ASP A 9 -19.41 4.24 -63.06
CA ASP A 9 -18.03 4.19 -63.52
C ASP A 9 -17.30 3.01 -62.87
N LEU A 10 -16.98 2.04 -63.73
CA LEU A 10 -16.17 0.86 -63.46
C LEU A 10 -14.70 1.25 -63.29
N LEU A 11 -14.10 0.90 -62.14
CA LEU A 11 -12.66 0.69 -62.02
C LEU A 11 -12.38 -0.70 -61.44
N PRO A 12 -11.56 -1.55 -62.10
CA PRO A 12 -11.30 -2.94 -61.71
C PRO A 12 -10.16 -3.07 -60.66
N PRO A 13 -9.95 -4.27 -60.10
CA PRO A 13 -9.58 -4.45 -58.69
C PRO A 13 -8.07 -4.68 -58.47
N SER A 14 -7.58 -4.21 -57.32
CA SER A 14 -6.35 -4.72 -56.71
C SER A 14 -6.66 -5.33 -55.33
N THR A 15 -6.90 -6.64 -55.39
CA THR A 15 -6.48 -7.69 -54.44
C THR A 15 -6.47 -7.41 -52.94
N LEU A 16 -7.35 -8.15 -52.24
CA LEU A 16 -7.27 -8.58 -50.84
C LEU A 16 -5.83 -8.90 -50.40
N THR A 17 -5.47 -8.43 -49.20
CA THR A 17 -4.85 -9.32 -48.21
C THR A 17 -5.21 -8.90 -46.78
N THR A 18 -5.65 -9.93 -46.08
CA THR A 18 -6.06 -10.11 -44.70
C THR A 18 -4.95 -9.86 -43.66
N ASP A 19 -5.39 -9.37 -42.51
CA ASP A 19 -5.09 -9.89 -41.17
C ASP A 19 -3.75 -9.64 -40.46
N ILE A 20 -3.96 -9.26 -39.19
CA ILE A 20 -3.14 -9.54 -37.99
C ILE A 20 -1.84 -8.74 -37.87
N LEU A 21 -1.91 -7.74 -36.98
CA LEU A 21 -0.77 -7.12 -36.29
C LEU A 21 0.05 -8.20 -35.54
N PRO A 22 1.31 -8.46 -35.92
CA PRO A 22 2.19 -9.30 -35.12
C PRO A 22 3.02 -8.46 -34.15
N CYS A 23 3.15 -8.98 -32.94
CA CYS A 23 4.10 -8.64 -31.89
C CYS A 23 5.40 -7.96 -32.37
N ARG A 24 5.75 -6.83 -31.74
CA ARG A 24 7.11 -6.27 -31.73
C ARG A 24 8.11 -7.33 -31.24
N ARG A 25 8.76 -8.00 -32.18
CA ARG A 25 9.88 -8.91 -31.91
C ARG A 25 11.14 -8.10 -31.57
N ARG A 26 11.73 -8.50 -30.44
CA ARG A 26 13.09 -8.21 -29.98
C ARG A 26 14.07 -8.56 -31.10
N LEU A 27 14.89 -7.61 -31.56
CA LEU A 27 15.98 -7.90 -32.49
C LEU A 27 16.99 -8.79 -31.75
N GLY A 28 17.02 -10.07 -32.14
CA GLY A 28 18.04 -11.02 -31.73
C GLY A 28 19.35 -10.68 -32.42
N LEU A 29 20.42 -10.58 -31.64
CA LEU A 29 21.78 -10.59 -32.14
C LEU A 29 22.14 -12.02 -32.53
N ARG A 30 22.56 -12.17 -33.79
CA ARG A 30 23.01 -13.40 -34.43
C ARG A 30 24.39 -13.76 -33.86
N LEU A 31 24.52 -14.96 -33.32
CA LEU A 31 25.80 -15.53 -32.88
C LEU A 31 26.33 -16.40 -34.01
N ASP A 32 27.38 -15.93 -34.67
CA ASP A 32 28.17 -16.74 -35.60
C ASP A 32 29.16 -17.59 -34.78
N PHE A 33 29.11 -18.90 -34.97
CA PHE A 33 30.05 -19.85 -34.38
C PHE A 33 31.31 -19.91 -35.26
N GLY A 34 32.41 -19.38 -34.75
CA GLY A 34 33.76 -19.66 -35.24
C GLY A 34 34.55 -20.31 -34.10
N ALA A 35 34.95 -21.56 -34.31
CA ALA A 35 35.97 -22.23 -33.51
C ALA A 35 37.32 -21.51 -33.72
N ASP A 36 38.09 -21.33 -32.65
CA ASP A 36 39.48 -21.80 -32.56
C ASP A 36 40.17 -21.28 -31.28
N ASP A 37 40.92 -22.23 -30.69
CA ASP A 37 42.01 -22.17 -29.73
C ASP A 37 41.89 -21.60 -28.31
N TYR A 38 42.06 -22.54 -27.38
CA TYR A 38 42.38 -22.36 -25.97
C TYR A 38 43.75 -21.69 -25.80
N THR A 39 43.77 -20.45 -25.29
CA THR A 39 44.79 -20.03 -24.31
C THR A 39 44.15 -19.11 -23.27
N CYS A 40 43.84 -19.67 -22.10
CA CYS A 40 43.43 -18.90 -20.93
C CYS A 40 44.66 -18.19 -20.32
N VAL A 41 44.90 -16.96 -20.74
CA VAL A 41 45.85 -16.08 -20.04
C VAL A 41 45.14 -15.58 -18.77
N PRO A 42 45.64 -15.86 -17.56
CA PRO A 42 45.03 -15.33 -16.35
C PRO A 42 45.27 -13.82 -16.34
N LYS A 43 44.25 -13.02 -16.66
CA LYS A 43 44.28 -11.59 -16.40
C LYS A 43 44.22 -11.41 -14.89
N ARG A 44 45.40 -11.28 -14.29
CA ARG A 44 45.61 -10.77 -12.93
C ARG A 44 44.81 -9.48 -12.80
N CYS A 45 43.63 -9.55 -12.20
CA CYS A 45 42.86 -8.37 -11.84
C CYS A 45 43.72 -7.57 -10.86
N LYS A 46 44.35 -6.51 -11.35
CA LYS A 46 44.95 -5.48 -10.50
C LYS A 46 43.80 -4.94 -9.67
N LEU A 47 43.90 -5.14 -8.35
CA LEU A 47 43.06 -4.45 -7.39
C LEU A 47 43.51 -2.98 -7.41
N GLU A 48 42.95 -2.20 -8.33
CA GLU A 48 43.01 -0.76 -8.23
C GLU A 48 42.06 -0.35 -7.11
N SER A 49 42.65 0.20 -6.06
CA SER A 49 41.94 0.85 -4.97
C SER A 49 41.04 1.93 -5.57
N MET A 50 39.76 1.61 -5.72
CA MET A 50 38.75 2.59 -6.08
C MET A 50 38.66 3.59 -4.92
N ASN A 51 39.05 4.84 -5.17
CA ASN A 51 38.63 5.94 -4.31
C ASN A 51 37.11 6.07 -4.45
N ILE A 52 36.39 5.50 -3.48
CA ILE A 52 34.94 5.57 -3.40
C ILE A 52 34.58 7.02 -3.09
N SER A 53 34.22 7.75 -4.14
CA SER A 53 33.60 9.07 -4.03
C SER A 53 32.33 8.96 -3.17
N ILE A 54 32.20 9.91 -2.24
CA ILE A 54 31.23 10.01 -1.14
C ILE A 54 29.79 10.07 -1.68
N SER A 55 29.25 8.93 -2.11
CA SER A 55 27.82 8.72 -2.41
C SER A 55 27.19 7.63 -1.52
N HIS A 56 28.03 6.86 -0.82
CA HIS A 56 27.64 5.75 0.06
C HIS A 56 27.01 6.17 1.40
N VAL A 57 27.23 7.42 1.84
CA VAL A 57 26.65 7.95 3.09
C VAL A 57 25.13 8.02 3.01
N SER A 58 24.58 8.33 1.83
CA SER A 58 23.13 8.37 1.63
C SER A 58 22.49 6.98 1.63
N ALA A 59 23.19 5.95 1.13
CA ALA A 59 22.73 4.56 1.16
C ALA A 59 22.81 3.98 2.57
N LEU A 60 23.90 4.22 3.30
CA LEU A 60 24.04 3.84 4.70
C LEU A 60 23.03 4.55 5.60
N ASN A 61 22.77 5.85 5.38
CA ASN A 61 21.73 6.58 6.11
C ASN A 61 20.32 6.09 5.77
N LYS A 62 20.05 5.68 4.53
CA LYS A 62 18.77 5.05 4.14
C LYS A 62 18.60 3.68 4.80
N LEU A 63 19.65 2.88 4.86
CA LEU A 63 19.63 1.57 5.54
C LEU A 63 19.46 1.75 7.05
N ASN A 64 20.15 2.70 7.68
CA ASN A 64 20.00 3.02 9.10
C ASN A 64 18.62 3.61 9.41
N ALA A 65 18.09 4.50 8.57
CA ALA A 65 16.73 5.02 8.72
C ALA A 65 15.69 3.91 8.54
N SER A 66 15.92 2.98 7.59
CA SER A 66 15.06 1.82 7.39
C SER A 66 15.10 0.92 8.63
N ASN A 67 16.29 0.59 9.15
CA ASN A 67 16.50 -0.23 10.35
C ASN A 67 15.87 0.40 11.61
N ASN A 68 16.06 1.70 11.82
CA ASN A 68 15.44 2.43 12.91
C ASN A 68 13.91 2.45 12.79
N ASN A 69 13.38 2.55 11.57
CA ASN A 69 11.94 2.51 11.35
C ASN A 69 11.35 1.11 11.62
N VAL A 70 12.03 0.03 11.21
CA VAL A 70 11.56 -1.34 11.55
C VAL A 70 11.50 -1.53 13.06
N ASN A 71 12.55 -1.13 13.77
CA ASN A 71 12.60 -1.22 15.24
C ASN A 71 11.49 -0.37 15.88
N ALA A 72 11.30 0.86 15.42
CA ALA A 72 10.23 1.74 15.92
C ALA A 72 8.83 1.12 15.73
N VAL A 73 8.58 0.48 14.59
CA VAL A 73 7.32 -0.21 14.31
C VAL A 73 7.09 -1.36 15.27
N PHE A 74 8.10 -2.19 15.56
CA PHE A 74 7.96 -3.30 16.50
C PHE A 74 7.84 -2.87 17.97
N THR A 75 8.24 -1.63 18.28
CA THR A 75 8.01 -1.00 19.59
C THR A 75 6.70 -0.19 19.65
N ALA A 76 5.90 -0.21 18.59
CA ALA A 76 4.65 0.54 18.55
C ALA A 76 3.72 0.12 19.68
N ARG A 77 2.98 1.09 20.22
CA ARG A 77 2.04 0.84 21.31
C ARG A 77 0.79 0.15 20.79
N THR A 78 0.18 -0.65 21.65
CA THR A 78 -1.12 -1.27 21.37
C THR A 78 -2.21 -0.58 22.19
N MET A 79 -3.44 -0.63 21.69
CA MET A 79 -4.63 -0.16 22.38
C MET A 79 -5.64 -1.31 22.49
N PRO A 80 -6.11 -1.66 23.70
CA PRO A 80 -7.15 -2.66 23.87
C PRO A 80 -8.52 -2.15 23.38
N PRO A 81 -9.42 -3.04 22.90
CA PRO A 81 -10.71 -2.64 22.36
C PRO A 81 -11.61 -1.82 23.29
N GLN A 82 -11.62 -2.16 24.58
CA GLN A 82 -12.42 -1.49 25.61
C GLN A 82 -11.99 -0.02 25.77
N GLU A 83 -10.68 0.21 25.70
CA GLU A 83 -10.11 1.55 25.80
C GLU A 83 -10.44 2.37 24.56
N LEU A 84 -10.32 1.78 23.36
CA LEU A 84 -10.75 2.42 22.12
C LEU A 84 -12.23 2.83 22.19
N ALA A 85 -13.11 1.91 22.62
CA ALA A 85 -14.54 2.17 22.76
C ALA A 85 -14.81 3.33 23.75
N SER A 86 -14.13 3.35 24.91
CA SER A 86 -14.27 4.43 25.90
C SER A 86 -13.83 5.79 25.33
N ARG A 87 -12.70 5.84 24.61
CA ARG A 87 -12.17 7.07 23.99
C ARG A 87 -13.08 7.58 22.87
N MET A 88 -13.68 6.67 22.09
CA MET A 88 -14.63 7.02 21.05
C MET A 88 -15.91 7.66 21.61
N ASN A 89 -16.43 7.14 22.74
CA ASN A 89 -17.66 7.62 23.36
C ASN A 89 -17.51 8.96 24.11
N LYS A 90 -16.38 9.19 24.78
CA LYS A 90 -16.20 10.36 25.67
C LYS A 90 -15.92 11.67 24.93
N SER A 91 -15.09 11.66 23.89
CA SER A 91 -14.55 12.92 23.34
C SER A 91 -14.12 12.87 21.88
N ARG A 92 -14.30 11.74 21.18
CA ARG A 92 -13.81 11.51 19.79
C ARG A 92 -12.38 12.05 19.62
N THR A 93 -11.54 11.80 20.62
CA THR A 93 -10.13 12.23 20.63
C THR A 93 -9.25 11.32 19.80
N VAL A 94 -9.77 10.22 19.27
CA VAL A 94 -9.00 9.29 18.44
C VAL A 94 -9.40 9.39 16.98
N LEU A 95 -8.42 9.27 16.09
CA LEU A 95 -8.62 9.02 14.67
C LEU A 95 -8.41 7.53 14.42
N VAL A 96 -9.45 6.84 13.93
CA VAL A 96 -9.35 5.41 13.64
C VAL A 96 -9.09 5.21 12.14
N LEU A 97 -8.09 4.41 11.80
CA LEU A 97 -7.72 4.06 10.43
C LEU A 97 -7.96 2.58 10.18
N ASP A 98 -8.68 2.29 9.09
CA ASP A 98 -8.94 0.93 8.62
C ASP A 98 -7.94 0.57 7.51
N CYS A 99 -7.09 -0.42 7.77
CA CYS A 99 -6.07 -0.89 6.83
C CYS A 99 -6.52 -2.10 5.98
N ARG A 100 -7.78 -2.50 6.08
CA ARG A 100 -8.35 -3.66 5.38
C ARG A 100 -8.66 -3.32 3.92
N PRO A 101 -8.84 -4.34 3.07
CA PRO A 101 -9.33 -4.14 1.71
C PRO A 101 -10.64 -3.35 1.71
N PHE A 102 -10.79 -2.48 0.69
CA PHE A 102 -11.94 -1.59 0.55
C PHE A 102 -13.30 -2.32 0.62
N VAL A 103 -13.35 -3.55 0.09
CA VAL A 103 -14.54 -4.40 0.15
C VAL A 103 -14.92 -4.72 1.60
N SER A 104 -13.96 -5.19 2.42
CA SER A 104 -14.20 -5.48 3.85
C SER A 104 -14.63 -4.24 4.63
N TYR A 105 -14.02 -3.09 4.33
CA TYR A 105 -14.40 -1.80 4.93
C TYR A 105 -15.86 -1.44 4.64
N ASN A 106 -16.29 -1.56 3.38
CA ASN A 106 -17.66 -1.21 3.00
C ASN A 106 -18.71 -2.20 3.51
N ILE A 107 -18.34 -3.46 3.72
CA ILE A 107 -19.25 -4.46 4.33
C ILE A 107 -19.56 -4.06 5.77
N ALA A 108 -18.53 -3.81 6.58
CA ALA A 108 -18.69 -3.34 7.95
C ALA A 108 -17.35 -2.81 8.47
N HIS A 109 -17.34 -1.68 9.17
CA HIS A 109 -16.14 -1.08 9.75
C HIS A 109 -16.47 -0.39 11.09
N ILE A 110 -15.42 -0.08 11.87
CA ILE A 110 -15.58 0.68 13.12
C ILE A 110 -16.13 2.07 12.79
N GLN A 111 -17.17 2.51 13.50
CA GLN A 111 -17.85 3.77 13.21
C GLN A 111 -16.88 4.96 13.17
N GLY A 112 -16.90 5.70 12.05
CA GLY A 112 -16.05 6.88 11.85
C GLY A 112 -14.58 6.56 11.54
N ALA A 113 -14.24 5.29 11.27
CA ALA A 113 -12.93 4.91 10.76
C ALA A 113 -12.74 5.37 9.31
N VAL A 114 -11.50 5.74 8.99
CA VAL A 114 -11.08 6.17 7.64
C VAL A 114 -10.29 5.04 6.98
N ASN A 115 -10.75 4.56 5.83
CA ASN A 115 -10.03 3.53 5.08
C ASN A 115 -8.80 4.10 4.36
N VAL A 116 -7.69 3.37 4.43
CA VAL A 116 -6.44 3.68 3.72
C VAL A 116 -6.21 2.61 2.65
N ASN A 117 -6.18 3.03 1.38
CA ASN A 117 -6.02 2.10 0.27
C ASN A 117 -4.55 1.66 0.08
N CYS A 118 -4.16 0.64 0.83
CA CYS A 118 -2.86 -0.01 0.73
C CYS A 118 -2.91 -1.39 0.05
N SER A 119 -4.06 -1.80 -0.50
CA SER A 119 -4.18 -3.11 -1.18
C SER A 119 -3.45 -3.15 -2.52
N ASP A 120 -3.40 -2.01 -3.23
CA ASP A 120 -2.79 -1.94 -4.56
C ASP A 120 -1.26 -1.74 -4.52
N ARG A 121 -0.55 -2.43 -5.42
CA ARG A 121 0.92 -2.41 -5.50
C ARG A 121 1.49 -1.01 -5.77
N PHE A 122 0.80 -0.19 -6.56
CA PHE A 122 1.24 1.16 -6.88
C PHE A 122 1.21 2.07 -5.66
N ASN A 123 0.11 2.05 -4.89
CA ASN A 123 -0.01 2.82 -3.65
C ASN A 123 1.04 2.42 -2.62
N ARG A 124 1.23 1.10 -2.43
CA ARG A 124 2.27 0.55 -1.54
C ARG A 124 3.66 1.09 -1.89
N ARG A 125 4.03 1.00 -3.18
CA ARG A 125 5.34 1.47 -3.67
C ARG A 125 5.53 2.98 -3.46
N ARG A 126 4.49 3.79 -3.71
CA ARG A 126 4.56 5.24 -3.52
C ARG A 126 4.71 5.61 -2.05
N LEU A 127 3.97 4.94 -1.16
CA LEU A 127 4.05 5.18 0.29
C LEU A 127 5.42 4.78 0.86
N GLN A 128 5.96 3.63 0.44
CA GLN A 128 7.31 3.19 0.82
C GLN A 128 8.41 4.15 0.36
N GLN A 129 8.25 4.73 -0.84
CA GLN A 129 9.19 5.71 -1.39
C GLN A 129 9.02 7.12 -0.83
N GLY A 130 8.00 7.37 0.01
CA GLY A 130 7.66 8.72 0.50
C GLY A 130 7.12 9.65 -0.59
N LYS A 131 6.63 9.11 -1.71
CA LYS A 131 6.01 9.86 -2.83
C LYS A 131 4.49 10.00 -2.69
N ALA A 132 3.94 9.49 -1.61
CA ALA A 132 2.56 9.65 -1.21
C ALA A 132 2.50 9.63 0.32
N SER A 133 1.62 10.45 0.88
CA SER A 133 1.28 10.46 2.30
C SER A 133 0.07 9.56 2.55
N ILE A 134 -0.21 9.23 3.82
CA ILE A 134 -1.42 8.48 4.18
C ILE A 134 -2.70 9.17 3.69
N VAL A 135 -2.74 10.51 3.73
CA VAL A 135 -3.87 11.31 3.24
C VAL A 135 -4.14 11.08 1.75
N ASP A 136 -3.10 10.88 0.95
CA ASP A 136 -3.22 10.64 -0.48
C ASP A 136 -3.82 9.27 -0.79
N LEU A 137 -3.63 8.30 0.10
CA LEU A 137 -4.16 6.94 -0.01
C LEU A 137 -5.59 6.80 0.52
N VAL A 138 -6.11 7.82 1.21
CA VAL A 138 -7.52 7.84 1.61
C VAL A 138 -8.37 8.10 0.37
N ALA A 139 -9.29 7.18 0.05
CA ALA A 139 -10.11 7.29 -1.15
C ALA A 139 -11.21 8.35 -1.02
N SER A 140 -11.88 8.42 0.14
CA SER A 140 -13.02 9.31 0.35
C SER A 140 -12.59 10.75 0.66
N LYS A 141 -13.32 11.73 0.11
CA LYS A 141 -13.09 13.16 0.40
C LYS A 141 -13.30 13.46 1.88
N GLU A 142 -14.38 12.93 2.45
CA GLU A 142 -14.71 13.07 3.87
C GLU A 142 -13.61 12.48 4.77
N GLY A 143 -13.05 11.34 4.39
CA GLY A 143 -11.94 10.71 5.11
C GLY A 143 -10.69 11.58 5.10
N LYS A 144 -10.38 12.23 3.97
CA LYS A 144 -9.26 13.18 3.87
C LYS A 144 -9.45 14.37 4.81
N ASP A 145 -10.66 14.93 4.86
CA ASP A 145 -10.97 16.07 5.72
C ASP A 145 -10.93 15.67 7.21
N MET A 146 -11.44 14.48 7.55
CA MET A 146 -11.34 13.91 8.90
C MET A 146 -9.89 13.68 9.32
N PHE A 147 -9.07 13.12 8.44
CA PHE A 147 -7.65 12.90 8.72
C PHE A 147 -6.96 14.25 8.97
N LYS A 148 -7.11 15.23 8.09
CA LYS A 148 -6.52 16.56 8.27
C LYS A 148 -6.93 17.20 9.59
N LYS A 149 -8.21 17.14 9.94
CA LYS A 149 -8.76 17.73 11.18
C LYS A 149 -8.31 17.01 12.46
N ARG A 150 -8.04 15.70 12.41
CA ARG A 150 -7.77 14.87 13.60
C ARG A 150 -6.37 14.25 13.65
N SER A 151 -5.52 14.50 12.65
CA SER A 151 -4.16 13.94 12.59
C SER A 151 -3.20 14.49 13.65
N SER A 152 -3.58 15.51 14.41
CA SER A 152 -2.86 15.98 15.59
C SER A 152 -3.22 15.20 16.86
N LYS A 153 -4.25 14.36 16.79
CA LYS A 153 -4.65 13.49 17.91
C LYS A 153 -4.04 12.10 17.76
N GLU A 154 -4.31 11.25 18.75
CA GLU A 154 -3.91 9.86 18.74
C GLU A 154 -4.58 9.10 17.58
N ILE A 155 -3.77 8.31 16.87
CA ILE A 155 -4.20 7.55 15.70
C ILE A 155 -4.23 6.08 16.09
N VAL A 156 -5.34 5.38 15.81
CA VAL A 156 -5.48 3.95 16.06
C VAL A 156 -5.68 3.24 14.74
N ILE A 157 -4.83 2.26 14.45
CA ILE A 157 -4.86 1.47 13.22
C ILE A 157 -5.33 0.05 13.52
N TYR A 158 -6.12 -0.53 12.61
CA TYR A 158 -6.54 -1.93 12.70
C TYR A 158 -6.64 -2.59 11.32
N ASP A 159 -6.62 -3.92 11.32
CA ASP A 159 -6.81 -4.78 10.15
C ASP A 159 -7.85 -5.89 10.46
N ASP A 160 -7.81 -7.06 9.80
CA ASP A 160 -8.67 -8.21 10.11
C ASP A 160 -8.01 -9.28 11.00
N HIS A 161 -6.68 -9.36 11.06
CA HIS A 161 -5.99 -10.53 11.63
C HIS A 161 -4.83 -10.23 12.59
N THR A 162 -4.29 -9.01 12.61
CA THR A 162 -3.16 -8.66 13.48
C THR A 162 -3.61 -8.60 14.93
N LYS A 163 -3.06 -9.53 15.74
CA LYS A 163 -3.36 -9.58 17.17
C LYS A 163 -2.42 -8.70 17.98
N ASP A 164 -1.15 -8.74 17.62
CA ASP A 164 -0.06 -8.06 18.32
C ASP A 164 0.98 -7.53 17.32
N VAL A 165 1.79 -6.57 17.77
CA VAL A 165 2.83 -5.91 16.95
C VAL A 165 3.84 -6.91 16.39
N GLN A 166 4.15 -7.97 17.15
CA GLN A 166 5.09 -9.02 16.75
C GLN A 166 4.59 -9.88 15.59
N SER A 167 3.27 -9.88 15.32
CA SER A 167 2.67 -10.62 14.21
C SER A 167 2.68 -9.83 12.89
N LEU A 168 3.16 -8.58 12.89
CA LEU A 168 3.19 -7.72 11.71
C LEU A 168 4.22 -8.18 10.70
N SER A 169 3.76 -8.48 9.49
CA SER A 169 4.62 -8.64 8.32
C SER A 169 5.01 -7.27 7.75
N SER A 170 6.27 -7.11 7.33
CA SER A 170 6.77 -5.92 6.63
C SER A 170 6.02 -5.62 5.31
N GLU A 171 5.37 -6.63 4.74
CA GLU A 171 4.56 -6.49 3.53
C GLU A 171 3.10 -6.12 3.82
N SER A 172 2.66 -6.19 5.07
CA SER A 172 1.26 -5.89 5.42
C SER A 172 0.92 -4.41 5.23
N SER A 173 -0.32 -4.13 4.81
CA SER A 173 -0.86 -2.76 4.75
C SER A 173 -0.70 -2.02 6.07
N MET A 174 -0.95 -2.72 7.18
CA MET A 174 -0.85 -2.19 8.53
C MET A 174 0.58 -1.73 8.87
N TYR A 175 1.59 -2.54 8.52
CA TYR A 175 2.99 -2.16 8.70
C TYR A 175 3.35 -0.91 7.91
N LEU A 176 2.92 -0.81 6.65
CA LEU A 176 3.22 0.35 5.80
C LEU A 176 2.60 1.64 6.34
N VAL A 177 1.34 1.56 6.80
CA VAL A 177 0.63 2.70 7.39
C VAL A 177 1.34 3.14 8.68
N LEU A 178 1.61 2.20 9.58
CA LEU A 178 2.29 2.48 10.85
C LEU A 178 3.67 3.09 10.63
N SER A 179 4.46 2.51 9.72
CA SER A 179 5.79 3.01 9.35
C SER A 179 5.74 4.45 8.82
N SER A 180 4.70 4.82 8.08
CA SER A 180 4.56 6.19 7.59
C SER A 180 4.18 7.16 8.70
N LEU A 181 3.26 6.76 9.58
CA LEU A 181 2.83 7.59 10.72
C LEU A 181 3.98 7.87 11.68
N LEU A 182 4.77 6.84 12.03
CA LEU A 182 5.93 6.98 12.91
C LEU A 182 7.02 7.86 12.30
N ARG A 183 7.27 7.71 10.98
CA ARG A 183 8.20 8.58 10.25
C ARG A 183 7.75 10.05 10.23
N GLU A 184 6.44 10.29 10.23
CA GLU A 184 5.85 11.63 10.35
C GLU A 184 5.75 12.13 11.80
N GLY A 185 6.26 11.36 12.78
CA GLY A 185 6.22 11.71 14.21
C GLY A 185 4.80 11.70 14.81
N LYS A 186 3.87 10.96 14.21
CA LYS A 186 2.50 10.83 14.69
C LYS A 186 2.40 9.80 15.81
N ASP A 187 1.54 10.08 16.79
CA ASP A 187 1.25 9.13 17.85
C ASP A 187 0.26 8.06 17.36
N ALA A 188 0.76 6.86 17.08
CA ALA A 188 0.02 5.77 16.48
C ALA A 188 -0.01 4.51 17.37
N TYR A 189 -1.19 3.88 17.44
CA TYR A 189 -1.46 2.68 18.22
C TYR A 189 -2.07 1.59 17.36
N ILE A 190 -1.71 0.34 17.63
CA ILE A 190 -2.31 -0.84 17.01
C ILE A 190 -3.48 -1.33 17.87
N LEU A 191 -4.64 -1.55 17.26
CA LEU A 191 -5.77 -2.17 17.93
C LEU A 191 -5.49 -3.65 18.23
N LYS A 192 -5.45 -4.01 19.52
CA LYS A 192 -5.18 -5.38 19.96
C LYS A 192 -6.33 -6.30 19.55
N GLY A 193 -6.00 -7.46 18.98
CA GLY A 193 -6.98 -8.46 18.56
C GLY A 193 -7.80 -8.10 17.31
N SER A 194 -7.40 -7.04 16.60
CA SER A 194 -7.94 -6.66 15.29
C SER A 194 -9.43 -6.26 15.27
N TYR A 195 -10.02 -6.11 14.08
CA TYR A 195 -11.42 -5.72 13.89
C TYR A 195 -12.40 -6.64 14.64
N PHE A 196 -12.18 -7.96 14.57
CA PHE A 196 -13.05 -8.96 15.20
C PHE A 196 -13.11 -8.86 16.73
N SER A 197 -11.98 -8.61 17.38
CA SER A 197 -11.98 -8.44 18.84
C SER A 197 -12.77 -7.20 19.26
N PHE A 198 -12.69 -6.12 18.47
CA PHE A 198 -13.41 -4.89 18.75
C PHE A 198 -14.92 -5.05 18.62
N ILE A 199 -15.41 -5.60 17.52
CA ILE A 199 -16.87 -5.84 17.36
C ILE A 199 -17.41 -6.82 18.41
N HIS A 200 -16.66 -7.85 18.77
CA HIS A 200 -17.07 -8.78 19.84
C HIS A 200 -17.23 -8.06 21.19
N ILE A 201 -16.24 -7.26 21.58
CA ILE A 201 -16.28 -6.49 22.84
C ILE A 201 -17.32 -5.38 22.79
N SER A 202 -17.41 -4.65 21.68
CA SER A 202 -18.40 -3.58 21.51
C SER A 202 -19.83 -4.12 21.60
N LEU A 203 -20.08 -5.30 21.02
CA LEU A 203 -21.38 -5.98 21.14
C LEU A 203 -21.64 -6.41 22.59
N LEU A 204 -20.64 -6.97 23.28
CA LEU A 204 -20.74 -7.35 24.69
C LEU A 204 -21.09 -6.15 25.58
N ILE A 205 -20.42 -5.01 25.38
CA ILE A 205 -20.70 -3.76 26.12
C ILE A 205 -22.14 -3.30 25.87
N MET A 206 -22.57 -3.28 24.62
CA MET A 206 -23.94 -2.87 24.25
C MET A 206 -25.00 -3.80 24.86
N ILE A 207 -24.76 -5.11 24.93
CA ILE A 207 -25.67 -6.07 25.57
C ILE A 207 -25.72 -5.85 27.08
N SER A 208 -24.55 -5.64 27.72
CA SER A 208 -24.46 -5.39 29.16
C SER A 208 -25.22 -4.12 29.57
N GLU A 209 -25.05 -3.02 28.83
CA GLU A 209 -25.78 -1.77 29.10
C GLU A 209 -27.29 -1.96 28.95
N LYS A 210 -27.76 -2.67 27.93
CA LYS A 210 -29.21 -2.96 27.76
C LYS A 210 -29.80 -3.78 28.90
N ASN A 211 -29.05 -4.72 29.47
CA ASN A 211 -29.52 -5.52 30.61
C ASN A 211 -29.63 -4.68 31.90
N VAL A 212 -28.83 -3.63 32.05
CA VAL A 212 -28.92 -2.72 33.22
C VAL A 212 -30.20 -1.87 33.17
N TYR A 213 -30.77 -1.58 31.99
CA TYR A 213 -32.01 -0.80 31.85
C TYR A 213 -33.30 -1.64 31.91
N ILE A 214 -33.23 -2.96 32.07
CA ILE A 214 -34.40 -3.87 32.09
C ILE A 214 -34.69 -4.41 33.51
N SER A 215 -33.92 -4.01 34.51
CA SER A 215 -34.12 -4.33 35.93
C SER A 215 -34.45 -3.09 36.74
#